data_AF-A0A833E8M0-F1
#
_entry.id   AF-A0A833E8M0-F1
#
_cell.length_a   1.000
_cell.length_b   1.000
_cell.length_c   1.000
_cell.angle_alpha   90.00
_cell.angle_beta   90.00
_cell.angle_gamma   90.00
#
_symmetry.space_group_name_H-M   'P 1'
#
loop_
_entity.id
_entity.type
_entity.pdbx_description
1 polymer ?
#
loop_
_entity_poly.entity_id
_entity_poly.type
_entity_poly.pdbx_seq_one_letter_code
_entity_poly.pdbx_strand_id
1 'polypeptide(L)'
;MVKFKLNISNPKDGTAYTMELDEPESLNLVGKKIGDVIDGGLIGLPGKKLRITGGSDNSGFPMRPDVPGGVKKYILTGRGVGLKLIKGKTVRGYRRRILVRGNMVTPEIYQVNMVIVDDGG
;
A
#
# COMPACT_ATOMS: atom_id res chain seq x y z
N MET A 1 13.05 -12.70 8.13
CA MET A 1 12.70 -12.85 6.72
C MET A 1 11.57 -11.90 6.40
N VAL A 2 11.87 -10.85 5.65
CA VAL A 2 10.92 -9.87 5.15
C VAL A 2 10.27 -10.46 3.90
N LYS A 3 9.02 -10.90 4.05
CA LYS A 3 8.19 -11.40 2.95
C LYS A 3 7.09 -10.38 2.69
N PHE A 4 6.94 -9.97 1.44
CA PHE A 4 5.83 -9.09 1.05
C PHE A 4 4.88 -9.83 0.13
N LYS A 5 3.59 -9.69 0.42
CA LYS A 5 2.53 -10.04 -0.53
C LYS A 5 2.27 -8.83 -1.42
N LEU A 6 2.58 -8.94 -2.70
CA LEU A 6 2.34 -7.87 -3.66
C LEU A 6 1.04 -8.12 -4.40
N ASN A 7 0.15 -7.13 -4.38
CA ASN A 7 -1.03 -7.10 -5.22
C ASN A 7 -0.82 -6.09 -6.33
N ILE A 8 -0.74 -6.58 -7.56
CA ILE A 8 -0.46 -5.78 -8.74
C ILE A 8 -1.71 -5.73 -9.59
N SER A 9 -2.20 -4.50 -9.82
CA SER A 9 -3.34 -4.25 -10.68
C SER A 9 -2.88 -3.78 -12.05
N ASN A 10 -3.41 -4.39 -13.12
CA ASN A 10 -3.32 -3.88 -14.47
C ASN A 10 -4.59 -3.06 -14.79
N PRO A 11 -4.50 -1.72 -14.86
CA PRO A 11 -5.66 -0.89 -15.20
C PRO A 11 -6.13 -1.05 -16.65
N LYS A 12 -5.29 -1.57 -17.57
CA LYS A 12 -5.66 -1.80 -18.97
C LYS A 12 -6.62 -2.99 -19.11
N ASP A 13 -6.27 -4.10 -18.46
CA ASP A 13 -7.04 -5.34 -18.54
C ASP A 13 -8.11 -5.45 -17.43
N GLY A 14 -8.06 -4.56 -16.43
CA GLY A 14 -8.91 -4.64 -15.24
C GLY A 14 -8.60 -5.82 -14.32
N THR A 15 -7.50 -6.52 -14.58
CA THR A 15 -7.08 -7.69 -13.79
C THR A 15 -6.18 -7.27 -12.63
N ALA A 16 -6.17 -8.10 -11.59
CA ALA A 16 -5.20 -8.00 -10.51
C ALA A 16 -4.66 -9.39 -10.21
N TYR A 17 -3.35 -9.48 -10.03
CA TYR A 17 -2.69 -10.71 -9.61
C TYR A 17 -1.88 -10.46 -8.35
N THR A 18 -1.68 -11.55 -7.61
CA THR A 18 -0.93 -11.55 -6.37
C THR A 18 0.36 -12.32 -6.58
N MET A 19 1.46 -11.78 -6.09
CA MET A 19 2.74 -12.48 -6.04
C MET A 19 3.35 -12.36 -4.65
N GLU A 20 4.12 -13.36 -4.26
CA GLU A 20 4.91 -13.33 -3.04
C GLU A 20 6.34 -12.95 -3.39
N LEU A 21 6.89 -12.01 -2.63
CA LEU A 21 8.24 -11.49 -2.81
C LEU A 21 9.07 -11.86 -1.58
N ASP A 22 10.10 -12.66 -1.79
CA ASP A 22 11.05 -13.11 -0.77
C ASP A 22 12.33 -12.22 -0.76
N GLU A 23 13.18 -12.40 0.25
CA GLU A 23 14.51 -11.80 0.27
C GLU A 23 15.39 -12.40 -0.85
N PRO A 24 16.19 -11.59 -1.58
CA PRO A 24 16.57 -10.20 -1.31
C PRO A 24 15.70 -9.13 -1.97
N GLU A 25 14.82 -9.49 -2.92
CA GLU A 25 14.04 -8.53 -3.71
C GLU A 25 13.12 -7.67 -2.83
N SER A 26 12.60 -8.24 -1.74
CA SER A 26 11.78 -7.53 -0.75
C SER A 26 12.47 -6.31 -0.15
N LEU A 27 13.80 -6.34 0.00
CA LEU A 27 14.57 -5.22 0.55
C LEU A 27 14.53 -3.99 -0.37
N ASN A 28 14.35 -4.16 -1.68
CA ASN A 28 14.27 -3.06 -2.64
C ASN A 28 13.03 -2.17 -2.43
N LEU A 29 11.99 -2.72 -1.79
CA LEU A 29 10.75 -2.01 -1.49
C LEU A 29 10.83 -1.25 -0.16
N VAL A 30 11.70 -1.65 0.75
CA VAL A 30 11.84 -1.00 2.06
C VAL A 30 12.37 0.43 1.87
N GLY A 31 11.74 1.39 2.54
CA GLY A 31 12.08 2.81 2.44
C GLY A 31 11.39 3.57 1.29
N LYS A 32 10.75 2.87 0.33
CA LYS A 32 9.89 3.49 -0.68
C LYS A 32 8.61 4.04 -0.06
N LYS A 33 8.00 5.02 -0.70
CA LYS A 33 6.77 5.66 -0.23
C LYS A 33 5.57 5.33 -1.13
N ILE A 34 4.37 5.45 -0.58
CA ILE A 34 3.15 5.47 -1.38
C ILE A 34 3.23 6.64 -2.37
N GLY A 35 2.97 6.35 -3.63
CA GLY A 35 3.08 7.28 -4.75
C GLY A 35 4.36 7.11 -5.57
N ASP A 36 5.39 6.47 -5.02
CA ASP A 36 6.64 6.23 -5.74
C ASP A 36 6.42 5.23 -6.88
N VAL A 37 7.12 5.50 -8.00
CA VAL A 37 7.19 4.61 -9.15
C VAL A 37 8.50 3.83 -9.07
N ILE A 38 8.40 2.51 -9.15
CA ILE A 38 9.52 1.58 -9.16
C ILE A 38 9.58 0.84 -10.49
N ASP A 39 10.78 0.44 -10.88
CA ASP A 39 10.98 -0.48 -11.98
C ASP A 39 10.58 -1.89 -11.53
N GLY A 40 9.70 -2.53 -12.29
CA GLY A 40 9.24 -3.88 -12.04
C GLY A 40 10.38 -4.90 -12.15
N GLY A 41 11.46 -4.58 -12.85
CA GLY A 41 12.65 -5.44 -12.89
C GLY A 41 13.25 -5.72 -11.50
N LEU A 42 13.05 -4.83 -10.53
CA LEU A 42 13.53 -5.01 -9.14
C LEU A 42 12.76 -6.05 -8.33
N ILE A 43 11.62 -6.50 -8.86
CA ILE A 43 10.68 -7.42 -8.20
C ILE A 43 10.22 -8.54 -9.14
N GLY A 44 11.03 -8.87 -10.16
CA GLY A 44 10.74 -9.98 -11.09
C GLY A 44 9.73 -9.67 -12.20
N LEU A 45 9.40 -8.41 -12.46
CA LEU A 45 8.50 -7.96 -13.53
C LEU A 45 9.20 -7.02 -14.51
N PRO A 46 10.18 -7.52 -15.29
CA PRO A 46 10.94 -6.69 -16.22
C PRO A 46 10.04 -6.02 -17.25
N GLY A 47 10.38 -4.79 -17.63
CA GLY A 47 9.66 -4.01 -18.64
C GLY A 47 8.37 -3.33 -18.16
N LYS A 48 8.03 -3.41 -16.88
CA LYS A 48 6.86 -2.72 -16.31
C LYS A 48 7.28 -1.67 -15.30
N LYS A 49 6.62 -0.51 -15.29
CA LYS A 49 6.73 0.45 -14.17
C LYS A 49 5.52 0.33 -13.27
N LEU A 50 5.79 0.17 -11.98
CA LEU A 50 4.78 -0.04 -10.95
C LEU A 50 4.76 1.15 -10.01
N ARG A 51 3.56 1.62 -9.65
CA ARG A 51 3.39 2.67 -8.63
C ARG A 51 2.80 2.08 -7.38
N ILE A 52 3.40 2.37 -6.24
CA ILE A 52 2.88 1.98 -4.92
C ILE A 52 1.64 2.82 -4.63
N THR A 53 0.50 2.18 -4.40
CA THR A 53 -0.78 2.86 -4.12
C THR A 53 -1.18 2.77 -2.64
N GLY A 54 -0.65 1.77 -1.92
CA GLY A 54 -0.94 1.57 -0.51
C GLY A 54 -0.46 0.21 -0.03
N GLY A 55 -0.97 -0.22 1.13
CA GLY A 55 -0.64 -1.50 1.72
C GLY A 55 -1.27 -1.67 3.08
N SER A 56 -0.97 -2.79 3.73
CA SER A 56 -1.42 -3.11 5.08
C SER A 56 -0.32 -3.75 5.90
N ASP A 57 -0.28 -3.37 7.17
CA ASP A 57 0.62 -3.91 8.17
C ASP A 57 0.23 -5.35 8.58
N ASN A 58 1.15 -6.09 9.20
CA ASN A 58 0.88 -7.44 9.74
C ASN A 58 -0.33 -7.49 10.68
N SER A 59 -0.65 -6.39 11.38
CA SER A 59 -1.83 -6.30 12.26
C SER A 59 -3.11 -5.84 11.54
N GLY A 60 -3.10 -5.75 10.21
CA GLY A 60 -4.25 -5.31 9.40
C GLY A 60 -4.47 -3.80 9.37
N PHE A 61 -3.54 -2.99 9.90
CA PHE A 61 -3.66 -1.54 9.82
C PHE A 61 -3.31 -1.04 8.41
N PRO A 62 -4.15 -0.20 7.80
CA PRO A 62 -3.87 0.32 6.47
C PRO A 62 -2.75 1.36 6.52
N MET A 63 -1.94 1.37 5.47
CA MET A 63 -1.02 2.49 5.21
C MET A 63 -1.78 3.71 4.71
N ARG A 64 -1.29 4.90 5.07
CA ARG A 64 -1.93 6.16 4.71
C ARG A 64 -0.93 7.15 4.09
N PRO A 65 -1.19 7.68 2.88
CA PRO A 65 -0.21 8.51 2.15
C PRO A 65 0.09 9.86 2.82
N ASP A 66 -0.85 10.39 3.60
CA ASP A 66 -0.77 11.67 4.31
C ASP A 66 0.01 11.59 5.64
N VAL A 67 0.30 10.39 6.14
CA VAL A 67 1.08 10.20 7.37
C VAL A 67 2.53 9.88 6.98
N PRO A 68 3.51 10.76 7.26
CA PRO A 68 4.89 10.54 6.83
C PRO A 68 5.58 9.46 7.68
N GLY A 69 6.46 8.71 7.01
CA GLY A 69 7.38 7.77 7.66
C GLY A 69 6.79 6.37 7.86
N GLY A 70 7.55 5.52 8.56
CA GLY A 70 7.20 4.12 8.82
C GLY A 70 6.54 3.90 10.17
N VAL A 71 5.82 4.89 10.71
CA VAL A 71 5.32 4.87 12.10
C VAL A 71 3.88 4.39 12.19
N LYS A 72 3.51 3.84 13.35
CA LYS A 72 2.11 3.65 13.78
C LYS A 72 1.65 4.89 14.52
N LYS A 73 0.57 5.52 14.06
CA LYS A 73 0.06 6.76 14.67
C LYS A 73 -1.46 6.76 14.74
N TYR A 74 -1.99 7.22 15.87
CA TYR A 74 -3.41 7.54 15.99
C TYR A 74 -3.71 8.88 15.33
N ILE A 75 -4.66 8.89 14.41
CA ILE A 75 -5.11 10.11 13.73
C ILE A 75 -6.62 10.27 13.87
N LEU A 76 -7.07 11.52 14.03
CA LEU A 76 -8.50 11.84 14.04
C LEU A 76 -9.00 12.01 12.61
N THR A 77 -9.59 10.97 12.04
CA THR A 77 -10.08 10.98 10.66
C THR A 77 -11.60 11.00 10.59
N GLY A 78 -12.13 11.59 9.51
CA GLY A 78 -13.49 11.34 9.03
C GLY A 78 -13.49 10.22 7.99
N ARG A 79 -14.47 10.23 7.07
CA ARG A 79 -14.58 9.28 5.95
C ARG A 79 -13.27 9.16 5.18
N GLY A 80 -12.77 7.94 4.98
CA GLY A 80 -11.59 7.70 4.14
C GLY A 80 -10.87 6.39 4.47
N VAL A 81 -9.58 6.33 4.14
CA VAL A 81 -8.72 5.18 4.42
C VAL A 81 -8.68 4.89 5.93
N GLY A 82 -9.05 3.66 6.30
CA GLY A 82 -9.13 3.20 7.69
C GLY A 82 -10.42 3.56 8.44
N LEU A 83 -11.32 4.38 7.86
CA LEU A 83 -12.63 4.65 8.45
C LEU A 83 -13.74 4.64 7.40
N LYS A 84 -14.46 3.51 7.33
CA LYS A 84 -15.67 3.36 6.52
C LYS A 84 -16.87 3.95 7.26
N LEU A 85 -17.47 5.00 6.70
CA LEU A 85 -18.78 5.47 7.18
C LEU A 85 -19.88 4.64 6.52
N ILE A 86 -20.80 4.11 7.33
CA ILE A 86 -21.95 3.35 6.84
C ILE A 86 -23.14 4.30 6.71
N LYS A 87 -23.70 4.41 5.50
CA LYS A 87 -24.86 5.26 5.18
C LYS A 87 -26.04 4.84 6.07
N GLY A 88 -26.70 5.82 6.71
CA GLY A 88 -27.81 5.57 7.64
C GLY A 88 -27.43 5.17 9.07
N LYS A 89 -26.18 4.76 9.32
CA LYS A 89 -25.68 4.47 10.69
C LYS A 89 -24.74 5.54 11.23
N THR A 90 -24.16 6.34 10.35
CA THR A 90 -23.10 7.28 10.70
C THR A 90 -23.57 8.70 10.43
N VAL A 91 -23.59 9.52 11.48
CA VAL A 91 -23.98 10.93 11.39
C VAL A 91 -22.99 11.73 10.54
N ARG A 92 -23.50 12.76 9.85
CA ARG A 92 -22.66 13.70 9.10
C ARG A 92 -21.66 14.35 10.07
N GLY A 93 -20.40 14.37 9.69
CA GLY A 93 -19.33 14.91 10.54
C GLY A 93 -18.76 13.92 11.57
N TYR A 94 -19.16 12.64 11.54
CA TYR A 94 -18.53 11.62 12.39
C TYR A 94 -17.02 11.54 12.15
N ARG A 95 -16.26 11.62 13.24
CA ARG A 95 -14.81 11.47 13.25
C ARG A 95 -14.42 10.48 14.35
N ARG A 96 -13.41 9.66 14.07
CA ARG A 96 -12.88 8.69 15.03
C ARG A 96 -11.36 8.74 15.01
N ARG A 97 -10.75 8.60 16.19
CA ARG A 97 -9.32 8.30 16.31
C ARG A 97 -9.09 6.85 15.93
N ILE A 98 -8.37 6.62 14.85
CA ILE A 98 -7.98 5.30 14.37
C ILE A 98 -6.46 5.20 14.33
N LEU A 99 -5.94 3.98 14.51
CA LEU A 99 -4.52 3.69 14.29
C LEU A 99 -4.30 3.43 12.80
N VAL A 100 -3.28 4.06 12.23
CA VAL A 100 -2.84 3.84 10.85
C VAL A 100 -1.33 3.67 10.80
N ARG A 101 -0.85 3.09 9.70
CA ARG A 101 0.58 3.06 9.37
C ARG A 101 0.90 4.23 8.44
N GLY A 102 2.10 4.78 8.56
CA GLY A 102 2.57 5.84 7.67
C GLY A 102 2.77 5.38 6.23
N ASN A 103 3.23 6.30 5.40
CA ASN A 103 3.33 6.17 3.95
C ASN A 103 4.58 5.43 3.47
N MET A 104 5.54 5.16 4.36
CA MET A 104 6.79 4.49 4.02
C MET A 104 6.65 2.98 4.21
N VAL A 105 7.20 2.23 3.25
CA VAL A 105 7.26 0.77 3.32
C VAL A 105 8.33 0.35 4.33
N THR A 106 7.93 -0.40 5.35
CA THR A 106 8.80 -0.95 6.40
C THR A 106 8.70 -2.48 6.45
N PRO A 107 9.68 -3.18 7.05
CA PRO A 107 9.64 -4.63 7.21
C PRO A 107 8.42 -5.20 7.96
N GLU A 108 7.71 -4.37 8.74
CA GLU A 108 6.46 -4.78 9.42
C GLU A 108 5.26 -4.92 8.48
N ILE A 109 5.36 -4.42 7.25
CA ILE A 109 4.27 -4.48 6.28
C ILE A 109 4.10 -5.91 5.79
N TYR A 110 2.84 -6.33 5.69
CA TYR A 110 2.51 -7.65 5.15
C TYR A 110 2.28 -7.58 3.64
N GLN A 111 1.47 -6.61 3.22
CA GLN A 111 0.97 -6.51 1.85
C GLN A 111 1.22 -5.11 1.29
N VAL A 112 1.69 -5.06 0.05
CA VAL A 112 1.85 -3.82 -0.73
C VAL A 112 0.97 -3.88 -1.97
N ASN A 113 0.22 -2.81 -2.22
CA ASN A 113 -0.64 -2.66 -3.38
C ASN A 113 0.06 -1.77 -4.41
N MET A 114 0.13 -2.25 -5.65
CA MET A 114 0.78 -1.56 -6.75
C MET A 114 -0.13 -1.54 -7.98
N VAL A 115 0.07 -0.53 -8.83
CA VAL A 115 -0.60 -0.41 -10.12
C VAL A 115 0.43 -0.27 -11.23
N ILE A 116 0.23 -0.96 -12.35
CA ILE A 116 1.06 -0.80 -13.55
C ILE A 116 0.74 0.57 -14.15
N VAL A 117 1.75 1.43 -14.24
CA VAL A 117 1.65 2.77 -14.84
C VAL A 117 2.12 2.73 -16.29
N ASP A 118 3.10 1.88 -16.58
CA ASP A 118 3.72 1.75 -17.89
C ASP A 118 3.99 0.26 -18.13
N ASP A 119 3.34 -0.32 -19.14
CA ASP A 119 3.80 -1.59 -19.73
C ASP A 119 4.69 -1.14 -20.87
N GLY A 120 6.01 -1.28 -20.73
CA GLY A 120 7.00 -0.89 -21.73
C GLY A 120 6.79 -1.66 -23.02
N GLY A 121 5.88 -1.14 -23.85
CA GLY A 121 5.62 -1.60 -25.20
C GLY A 121 6.74 -1.25 -26.16
#